data_AF-R5Q9N8-F1
#
_entry.id   AF-R5Q9N8-F1
#
_cell.length_a   1.000
_cell.length_b   1.000
_cell.length_c   1.000
_cell.angle_alpha   90.00
_cell.angle_beta   90.00
_cell.angle_gamma   90.00
#
_symmetry.space_group_name_H-M   'P 1'
#
loop_
_entity.id
_entity.type
_entity.pdbx_description
1 polymer ?
#
loop_
_entity_poly.entity_id
_entity_poly.type
_entity_poly.pdbx_seq_one_letter_code
_entity_poly.pdbx_strand_id
1 'polypeptide(L)'
;MIEEIYEMYSRKVFLFLLSKTNNEDIAEELTQETFFQAVQCIDRFKGNSSILTWLCGIAKNVWLKDLRKRQEILSTNDHIQEIADEKEVNVQWEQKEILQLIHNMNEPIREVMYLRLVSNLSFAEIGEIIGKTENWTRVTFFRGKQKIVKEILKDE
;
A
#
# COMPACT_ATOMS: atom_id res chain seq x y z
N MET A 1 7.41 10.96 -21.25
CA MET A 1 8.15 9.92 -20.51
C MET A 1 7.76 9.85 -19.03
N ILE A 2 8.07 10.82 -18.17
CA ILE A 2 7.70 10.72 -16.75
C ILE A 2 6.20 10.95 -16.50
N GLU A 3 5.56 11.81 -17.29
CA GLU A 3 4.11 12.02 -17.28
C GLU A 3 3.36 10.72 -17.59
N GLU A 4 3.77 9.98 -18.63
CA GLU A 4 3.20 8.65 -18.95
C GLU A 4 3.37 7.63 -17.82
N ILE A 5 4.54 7.63 -17.15
CA ILE A 5 4.80 6.78 -15.99
C ILE A 5 3.86 7.19 -14.84
N TYR A 6 3.67 8.50 -14.62
CA TYR A 6 2.75 9.00 -13.61
C TYR A 6 1.30 8.59 -13.90
N GLU A 7 0.82 8.82 -15.11
CA GLU A 7 -0.55 8.45 -15.52
C GLU A 7 -0.79 6.94 -15.37
N MET A 8 0.20 6.12 -15.72
CA MET A 8 0.05 4.66 -15.69
C MET A 8 0.16 4.06 -14.28
N TYR A 9 1.00 4.64 -13.40
CA TYR A 9 1.38 3.99 -12.15
C TYR A 9 0.98 4.74 -10.88
N SER A 10 0.61 6.02 -10.95
CA SER A 10 0.27 6.84 -9.76
C SER A 10 -0.78 6.19 -8.89
N ARG A 11 -1.89 5.74 -9.49
CA ARG A 11 -2.96 5.04 -8.76
C ARG A 11 -2.46 3.76 -8.09
N LYS A 12 -1.62 2.96 -8.75
CA LYS A 12 -1.09 1.71 -8.19
C LYS A 12 -0.15 1.98 -7.01
N VAL A 13 0.72 3.00 -7.13
CA VAL A 13 1.63 3.44 -6.07
C VAL A 13 0.86 4.00 -4.87
N PHE A 14 -0.16 4.83 -5.13
CA PHE A 14 -1.06 5.35 -4.11
C PHE A 14 -1.73 4.23 -3.32
N LEU A 15 -2.28 3.23 -4.00
CA LEU A 15 -2.95 2.11 -3.35
C LEU A 15 -1.98 1.21 -2.57
N PHE A 16 -0.75 1.05 -3.06
CA PHE A 16 0.31 0.41 -2.29
C PHE A 16 0.61 1.19 -1.01
N LEU A 17 0.77 2.50 -1.08
CA LEU A 17 1.03 3.34 0.10
C LEU A 17 -0.17 3.37 1.06
N LEU A 18 -1.39 3.41 0.54
CA LEU A 18 -2.62 3.32 1.35
C LEU A 18 -2.67 2.00 2.14
N SER A 19 -2.22 0.89 1.54
CA SER A 19 -2.13 -0.39 2.26
C SER A 19 -1.13 -0.38 3.42
N LYS A 20 -0.18 0.58 3.41
CA LYS A 20 0.85 0.78 4.44
C LYS A 20 0.47 1.82 5.49
N THR A 21 -0.14 2.93 5.07
CA THR A 21 -0.47 4.07 5.94
C THR A 21 -1.83 3.94 6.59
N ASN A 22 -2.75 3.21 5.96
CA ASN A 22 -4.17 3.19 6.34
C ASN A 22 -4.82 4.59 6.38
N ASN A 23 -4.23 5.57 5.69
CA ASN A 23 -4.62 6.96 5.71
C ASN A 23 -4.44 7.56 4.32
N GLU A 24 -5.53 8.07 3.75
CA GLU A 24 -5.60 8.59 2.39
C GLU A 24 -4.73 9.83 2.19
N ASP A 25 -4.82 10.81 3.10
CA ASP A 25 -4.04 12.04 3.04
C ASP A 25 -2.52 11.74 3.04
N ILE A 26 -2.09 10.86 3.95
CA ILE A 26 -0.68 10.45 4.05
C ILE A 26 -0.28 9.64 2.81
N ALA A 27 -1.14 8.75 2.31
CA ALA A 27 -0.84 7.97 1.11
C ALA A 27 -0.67 8.87 -0.12
N GLU A 28 -1.50 9.92 -0.24
CA GLU A 28 -1.41 10.90 -1.32
C GLU A 28 -0.10 11.70 -1.24
N GLU A 29 0.23 12.23 -0.06
CA GLU A 29 1.49 12.95 0.18
C GLU A 29 2.71 12.08 -0.18
N LEU A 30 2.75 10.85 0.32
CA LEU A 30 3.86 9.92 0.03
C LEU A 30 3.90 9.50 -1.43
N THR A 31 2.76 9.48 -2.13
CA THR A 31 2.71 9.21 -3.58
C THR A 31 3.38 10.34 -4.34
N GLN A 32 3.04 11.58 -4.03
CA GLN A 32 3.66 12.75 -4.66
C GLN A 32 5.18 12.75 -4.43
N GLU A 33 5.63 12.53 -3.19
CA GLU A 33 7.05 12.42 -2.87
C GLU A 33 7.72 11.25 -3.60
N THR A 34 7.04 10.11 -3.75
CA THR A 34 7.56 8.96 -4.52
C THR A 34 7.87 9.34 -5.96
N PHE A 35 6.95 10.02 -6.64
CA PHE A 35 7.16 10.42 -8.03
C PHE A 35 8.18 11.55 -8.16
N PHE A 36 8.24 12.46 -7.19
CA PHE A 36 9.30 13.46 -7.11
C PHE A 36 10.69 12.79 -7.03
N GLN A 37 10.86 11.81 -6.14
CA GLN A 37 12.09 11.01 -6.06
C GLN A 37 12.35 10.21 -7.34
N ALA A 38 11.31 9.63 -7.94
CA ALA A 38 11.42 8.88 -9.19
C ALA A 38 11.96 9.74 -10.34
N VAL A 39 11.47 10.98 -10.49
CA VAL A 39 11.98 11.95 -11.47
C VAL A 39 13.48 12.15 -11.30
N GLN A 40 13.96 12.29 -10.05
CA GLN A 40 15.37 12.57 -9.76
C GLN A 40 16.31 11.39 -10.03
N CYS A 41 15.79 10.16 -10.05
CA CYS A 41 16.61 8.95 -10.17
C CYS A 41 16.25 8.05 -11.36
N ILE A 42 15.36 8.51 -12.25
CA ILE A 42 14.89 7.73 -13.42
C ILE A 42 16.04 7.24 -14.30
N ASP A 43 17.08 8.06 -14.48
CA ASP A 43 18.26 7.72 -15.29
C ASP A 43 19.07 6.54 -14.71
N ARG A 44 18.85 6.20 -13.44
CA ARG A 44 19.50 5.08 -12.75
C ARG A 44 18.69 3.79 -12.82
N PHE A 45 17.49 3.82 -13.38
CA PHE A 45 16.67 2.62 -13.53
C PHE A 45 17.29 1.69 -14.59
N LYS A 46 17.78 0.54 -14.13
CA LYS A 46 18.51 -0.43 -14.97
C LYS A 46 17.62 -1.46 -15.69
N GLY A 47 16.30 -1.42 -15.49
CA GLY A 47 15.38 -2.40 -16.09
C GLY A 47 15.46 -3.82 -15.49
N ASN A 48 16.10 -3.98 -14.32
CA ASN A 48 16.22 -5.28 -13.64
C ASN A 48 14.92 -5.75 -12.96
N SER A 49 13.90 -4.90 -12.91
CA SER A 49 12.56 -5.17 -12.38
C SER A 49 11.54 -4.45 -13.26
N SER A 50 10.24 -4.72 -13.05
CA SER A 50 9.22 -3.84 -13.62
C SER A 50 9.36 -2.40 -13.09
N ILE A 51 8.87 -1.42 -13.86
CA ILE A 51 8.78 -0.03 -13.43
C ILE A 51 7.95 0.08 -12.15
N LEU A 52 6.86 -0.69 -12.05
CA LEU A 52 6.02 -0.71 -10.86
C LEU A 52 6.78 -1.22 -9.62
N THR A 53 7.51 -2.34 -9.73
CA THR A 53 8.34 -2.87 -8.65
C THR A 53 9.38 -1.85 -8.20
N TRP A 54 9.98 -1.12 -9.15
CA TRP A 54 10.94 -0.05 -8.84
C TRP A 54 10.28 1.14 -8.12
N LEU A 55 9.13 1.62 -8.61
CA LEU A 55 8.35 2.69 -7.96
C LEU A 55 7.90 2.30 -6.56
N CYS A 56 7.42 1.07 -6.34
CA CYS A 56 7.07 0.57 -5.01
C CYS A 56 8.29 0.48 -4.09
N GLY A 57 9.48 0.22 -4.63
CA GLY A 57 10.74 0.30 -3.88
C GLY A 57 11.04 1.72 -3.39
N ILE A 58 10.86 2.73 -4.24
CA ILE A 58 10.97 4.15 -3.86
C ILE A 58 9.92 4.50 -2.81
N ALA A 59 8.65 4.15 -3.06
CA ALA A 59 7.53 4.41 -2.17
C ALA A 59 7.75 3.82 -0.78
N LYS A 60 8.28 2.59 -0.70
CA LYS A 60 8.62 1.96 0.57
C LYS A 60 9.68 2.73 1.32
N ASN A 61 10.72 3.24 0.65
CA ASN A 61 11.76 4.04 1.29
C ASN A 61 11.22 5.38 1.80
N VAL A 62 10.36 6.03 1.00
CA VAL A 62 9.67 7.28 1.35
C VAL A 62 8.79 7.07 2.59
N TRP A 63 7.98 6.02 2.61
CA TRP A 63 7.16 5.63 3.76
C TRP A 63 7.99 5.32 5.01
N LEU A 64 9.07 4.54 4.90
CA LEU A 64 9.93 4.24 6.04
C LEU A 64 10.60 5.49 6.62
N LYS A 65 10.95 6.46 5.77
CA LYS A 65 11.50 7.75 6.19
C LYS A 65 10.47 8.58 6.95
N ASP A 66 9.24 8.66 6.44
CA ASP A 66 8.12 9.33 7.12
C ASP A 66 7.81 8.68 8.47
N LEU A 67 7.75 7.34 8.53
CA LEU A 67 7.51 6.60 9.77
C LEU A 67 8.57 6.91 10.85
N ARG A 68 9.85 6.94 10.48
CA ARG A 68 10.94 7.30 11.41
C ARG A 68 10.80 8.74 11.91
N LYS A 69 10.50 9.68 11.03
CA LYS A 69 10.29 11.10 11.40
C LYS A 69 9.13 11.25 12.39
N ARG A 70 8.02 10.54 12.19
CA ARG A 70 6.88 10.53 13.12
C ARG A 70 7.25 9.94 14.48
N GLN A 71 8.03 8.85 14.49
CA GLN A 71 8.52 8.24 15.74
C GLN A 71 9.47 9.17 16.52
N GLU A 72 10.34 9.91 15.83
CA GLU A 72 11.23 10.89 16.46
C GLU A 72 10.44 12.04 17.10
N ILE A 73 9.42 12.58 16.42
CA ILE A 73 8.54 13.63 16.95
C ILE A 73 7.81 13.16 18.21
N LEU A 74 7.29 11.93 18.19
CA LEU A 74 6.61 11.31 19.34
C LEU A 74 7.55 11.05 20.51
N SER A 75 8.83 10.76 20.24
CA SER A 75 9.84 10.51 21.29
C SER A 75 10.32 11.80 21.98
N THR A 76 10.13 12.96 21.33
CA THR A 76 10.48 14.29 21.90
C THR A 76 9.33 15.00 22.62
N ASN A 77 8.10 14.54 22.46
CA ASN A 77 6.92 15.12 23.10
C ASN A 77 6.28 14.11 24.07
N ASP A 78 6.61 14.21 25.36
CA ASP A 78 6.08 13.35 26.44
C ASP A 78 4.57 13.52 26.72
N HIS A 79 3.80 14.16 25.85
CA HIS A 79 2.37 14.34 26.02
C HIS A 79 1.60 14.25 24.69
N ILE A 80 0.77 13.19 24.64
CA ILE A 80 -0.56 13.11 24.03
C ILE A 80 -0.69 12.53 22.61
N GLN A 81 -1.40 11.39 22.62
CA GLN A 81 -2.31 10.76 21.66
C GLN A 81 -1.75 10.07 20.40
N GLU A 82 -2.00 8.76 20.36
CA GLU A 82 -2.22 7.98 19.14
C GLU A 82 -3.10 8.78 18.18
N ILE A 83 -2.50 9.36 17.15
CA ILE A 83 -3.23 9.70 15.93
C ILE A 83 -3.18 8.45 15.05
N ALA A 84 -3.82 7.39 15.53
CA ALA A 84 -4.50 6.46 14.63
C ALA A 84 -5.82 7.14 14.28
N ASP A 85 -5.75 8.23 13.51
CA ASP A 85 -6.93 8.75 12.83
C ASP A 85 -7.30 7.66 11.81
N GLU A 86 -8.18 6.75 12.23
CA GLU A 86 -9.02 5.93 11.35
C GLU A 86 -9.92 6.90 10.57
N LYS A 87 -9.33 7.68 9.65
CA LYS A 87 -10.11 8.39 8.65
C LYS A 87 -10.71 7.33 7.76
N GLU A 88 -12.03 7.21 7.83
CA GLU A 88 -12.81 6.38 6.92
C GLU A 88 -12.41 6.71 5.48
N VAL A 89 -11.84 5.73 4.80
CA VAL A 89 -11.47 5.86 3.39
C VAL A 89 -12.75 6.09 2.58
N ASN A 90 -12.79 7.18 1.82
CA ASN A 90 -13.95 7.54 1.00
C ASN A 90 -13.95 6.72 -0.30
N VAL A 91 -14.23 5.42 -0.18
CA VAL A 91 -14.41 4.53 -1.34
C VAL A 91 -15.89 4.48 -1.70
N GLN A 92 -16.18 4.56 -3.00
CA GLN A 92 -17.52 4.45 -3.57
C GLN A 92 -18.35 3.36 -2.86
N TRP A 93 -19.56 3.75 -2.46
CA TRP A 93 -20.32 3.24 -1.32
C TRP A 93 -20.71 1.75 -1.37
N GLU A 94 -20.58 1.07 -2.51
CA GLU A 94 -20.93 -0.35 -2.66
C GLU A 94 -19.78 -1.31 -2.30
N GLN A 95 -18.58 -0.81 -1.98
CA GLN A 95 -17.39 -1.63 -1.63
C GLN A 95 -16.80 -1.33 -0.24
N LYS A 96 -17.41 -0.41 0.54
CA LYS A 96 -16.85 0.10 1.80
C LYS A 96 -16.65 -1.00 2.85
N GLU A 97 -17.60 -1.92 3.01
CA GLU A 97 -17.55 -3.00 4.01
C GLU A 97 -16.40 -3.97 3.75
N ILE A 98 -16.23 -4.43 2.51
CA ILE A 98 -15.13 -5.34 2.14
C ILE A 98 -13.79 -4.64 2.35
N LEU A 99 -13.69 -3.37 2.00
CA LEU A 99 -12.46 -2.61 2.15
C LEU A 99 -12.11 -2.38 3.62
N GLN A 100 -13.09 -2.05 4.47
CA GLN A 100 -12.92 -1.97 5.92
C GLN A 100 -12.46 -3.30 6.52
N LEU A 101 -13.06 -4.42 6.09
CA LEU A 101 -12.62 -5.75 6.50
C LEU A 101 -11.15 -6.01 6.11
N ILE A 102 -10.72 -5.56 4.93
CA ILE A 102 -9.32 -5.67 4.48
C ILE A 102 -8.41 -4.76 5.30
N HIS A 103 -8.80 -3.51 5.55
CA HIS A 103 -8.07 -2.55 6.39
C HIS A 103 -7.76 -3.14 7.78
N ASN A 104 -8.73 -3.84 8.36
CA ASN A 104 -8.61 -4.48 9.68
C ASN A 104 -7.79 -5.78 9.67
N MET A 105 -7.31 -6.24 8.51
CA MET A 105 -6.45 -7.43 8.46
C MET A 105 -5.01 -7.11 8.89
N ASN A 106 -4.38 -8.07 9.56
CA ASN A 106 -2.95 -8.00 9.87
C ASN A 106 -2.09 -8.21 8.61
N GLU A 107 -0.90 -7.60 8.62
CA GLU A 107 0.15 -7.94 7.65
C GLU A 107 0.57 -9.40 7.78
N PRO A 108 0.96 -10.06 6.66
CA PRO A 108 1.04 -9.53 5.30
C PRO A 108 -0.24 -9.75 4.46
N ILE A 109 -1.35 -10.18 5.09
CA ILE A 109 -2.58 -10.52 4.37
C ILE A 109 -3.21 -9.25 3.80
N ARG A 110 -3.29 -8.17 4.59
CA ARG A 110 -3.82 -6.87 4.15
C ARG A 110 -3.12 -6.36 2.90
N GLU A 111 -1.78 -6.26 2.93
CA GLU A 111 -1.00 -5.80 1.78
C GLU A 111 -1.28 -6.61 0.52
N VAL A 112 -1.29 -7.95 0.62
CA VAL A 112 -1.59 -8.82 -0.54
C VAL A 112 -3.02 -8.61 -1.05
N MET A 113 -3.99 -8.43 -0.16
CA MET A 113 -5.39 -8.17 -0.53
C MET A 113 -5.54 -6.80 -1.23
N TYR A 114 -4.90 -5.75 -0.72
CA TYR A 114 -4.88 -4.42 -1.34
C TYR A 114 -4.29 -4.43 -2.74
N LEU A 115 -3.09 -5.00 -2.85
CA LEU A 115 -2.38 -5.05 -4.12
C LEU A 115 -3.13 -5.87 -5.17
N ARG A 116 -3.84 -6.92 -4.74
CA ARG A 116 -4.61 -7.76 -5.67
C ARG A 116 -5.95 -7.14 -6.06
N LEU A 117 -6.75 -6.70 -5.09
CA LEU A 117 -8.14 -6.29 -5.32
C LEU A 117 -8.26 -4.84 -5.75
N VAL A 118 -7.42 -3.96 -5.19
CA VAL A 118 -7.53 -2.52 -5.43
C VAL A 118 -6.55 -2.08 -6.50
N SER A 119 -5.31 -2.57 -6.46
CA SER A 119 -4.25 -2.20 -7.44
C SER A 119 -4.24 -3.07 -8.70
N ASN A 120 -5.10 -4.10 -8.77
CA ASN A 120 -5.24 -5.06 -9.86
C ASN A 120 -3.90 -5.70 -10.31
N LEU A 121 -3.00 -5.97 -9.35
CA LEU A 121 -1.70 -6.58 -9.65
C LEU A 121 -1.80 -8.10 -9.76
N SER A 122 -1.00 -8.68 -10.65
CA SER A 122 -0.81 -10.12 -10.73
C SER A 122 -0.09 -10.65 -9.48
N PHE A 123 -0.29 -11.93 -9.17
CA PHE A 123 0.39 -12.56 -8.04
C PHE A 123 1.92 -12.53 -8.17
N ALA A 124 2.43 -12.53 -9.42
CA ALA A 124 3.85 -12.42 -9.72
C ALA A 124 4.37 -11.02 -9.38
N GLU A 125 3.72 -9.96 -9.88
CA GLU A 125 4.07 -8.57 -9.55
C GLU A 125 4.02 -8.30 -8.05
N ILE A 126 2.98 -8.80 -7.37
CA ILE A 126 2.89 -8.69 -5.90
C ILE A 126 4.11 -9.34 -5.27
N GLY A 127 4.48 -10.55 -5.72
CA GLY A 127 5.62 -11.30 -5.21
C GLY A 127 6.94 -10.52 -5.36
N GLU A 128 7.15 -9.90 -6.51
CA GLU A 128 8.30 -9.02 -6.74
C GLU A 128 8.33 -7.84 -5.77
N ILE A 129 7.20 -7.13 -5.61
CA ILE A 129 7.09 -5.94 -4.75
C ILE A 129 7.40 -6.27 -3.29
N ILE A 130 6.86 -7.36 -2.77
CA ILE A 130 6.98 -7.72 -1.35
C ILE A 130 8.17 -8.65 -1.05
N GLY A 131 8.91 -9.09 -2.08
CA GLY A 131 10.03 -10.04 -1.93
C GLY A 131 9.61 -11.45 -1.55
N LYS A 132 8.52 -11.97 -2.15
CA LYS A 132 7.98 -13.33 -1.94
C LYS A 132 7.71 -14.02 -3.28
N THR A 133 7.48 -15.34 -3.25
CA THR A 133 7.14 -16.10 -4.45
C THR A 133 5.69 -15.89 -4.86
N GLU A 134 5.37 -16.02 -6.15
CA GLU A 134 3.99 -15.95 -6.65
C GLU A 134 3.06 -16.96 -5.95
N ASN A 135 3.56 -18.17 -5.67
CA ASN A 135 2.75 -19.17 -4.96
C ASN A 135 2.42 -18.71 -3.53
N TRP A 136 3.39 -18.09 -2.85
CA TRP A 136 3.16 -17.53 -1.53
C TRP A 136 2.11 -16.41 -1.57
N THR A 137 2.14 -15.53 -2.57
CA THR A 137 1.14 -14.44 -2.68
C THR A 137 -0.25 -14.99 -2.96
N ARG A 138 -0.39 -16.02 -3.81
CA ARG A 138 -1.65 -16.71 -4.08
C ARG A 138 -2.24 -17.36 -2.83
N VAL A 139 -1.42 -18.08 -2.05
CA VAL A 139 -1.85 -18.71 -0.79
C VAL A 139 -2.25 -17.66 0.25
N THR A 140 -1.47 -16.59 0.40
CA THR A 140 -1.79 -15.50 1.33
C THR A 140 -3.09 -14.80 0.94
N PHE A 141 -3.30 -14.54 -0.34
CA PHE A 141 -4.55 -13.98 -0.86
C PHE A 141 -5.75 -14.89 -0.57
N PHE A 142 -5.61 -16.20 -0.80
CA PHE A 142 -6.67 -17.16 -0.50
C PHE A 142 -7.06 -17.16 0.99
N ARG A 143 -6.07 -17.08 1.89
CA ARG A 143 -6.31 -16.94 3.34
C ARG A 143 -7.05 -15.63 3.68
N GLY A 144 -6.72 -14.54 3.00
CA GLY A 144 -7.45 -13.27 3.13
C GLY A 144 -8.91 -13.39 2.71
N LYS A 145 -9.18 -14.02 1.56
CA LYS A 145 -10.56 -14.31 1.12
C LYS A 145 -11.33 -15.15 2.14
N GLN A 146 -10.72 -16.19 2.71
CA GLN A 146 -11.37 -17.01 3.73
C GLN A 146 -11.72 -16.22 5.00
N LYS A 147 -10.89 -15.25 5.39
CA LYS A 147 -11.20 -14.34 6.51
C LYS A 147 -12.42 -13.47 6.20
N ILE A 148 -12.49 -12.86 5.02
CA ILE A 148 -13.65 -12.06 4.61
C ILE A 148 -14.93 -12.90 4.67
N VAL A 149 -14.92 -14.08 4.03
CA VAL A 149 -16.09 -14.98 4.02
C VAL A 149 -16.52 -15.35 5.45
N LYS A 150 -15.56 -15.63 6.33
CA LYS A 150 -15.87 -15.97 7.73
C LYS A 150 -16.48 -14.79 8.51
N GLU A 151 -16.03 -13.56 8.27
CA GLU A 151 -16.62 -12.40 8.95
C GLU A 151 -18.02 -12.09 8.41
N ILE A 152 -18.23 -12.16 7.09
CA ILE A 152 -19.57 -11.96 6.50
C ILE A 152 -20.58 -13.00 7.02
N LEU A 153 -20.18 -14.27 7.15
CA LEU A 153 -21.04 -15.35 7.65
C LEU A 153 -21.29 -15.33 9.17
N LYS A 154 -20.64 -14.43 9.93
CA LYS A 154 -20.92 -14.25 11.37
C LYS A 154 -21.95 -13.16 11.65
N ASP A 155 -22.16 -12.26 10.69
CA ASP A 155 -23.16 -11.18 10.77
C ASP A 155 -24.57 -11.64 10.28
N GLU A 156 -24.72 -12.92 9.90
CA GLU A 156 -26.01 -13.63 9.68
C GLU A 156 -26.35 -14.53 10.87
#